data_AF-A0A920KSG4-F1
#
_entry.id   AF-A0A920KSG4-F1
#
_cell.length_a   1.000
_cell.length_b   1.000
_cell.length_c   1.000
_cell.angle_alpha   90.00
_cell.angle_beta   90.00
_cell.angle_gamma   90.00
#
_symmetry.space_group_name_H-M   'P 1'
#
loop_
_entity.id
_entity.type
_entity.pdbx_description
1 polymer ?
#
loop_
_entity_poly.entity_id
_entity_poly.type
_entity_poly.pdbx_seq_one_letter_code
_entity_poly.pdbx_strand_id
1 'polypeptide(L)'
;MPTVCEVFKENGAKAIPLMVGGGFHSKYMEPAKSKLEDAINSMTFAKPNAPIYQNVDSKGNEDINLIKENLISQLTSPVLWTQTINNMISDNINLFIECGPGRVLQGLVKKINRDIKTESII
;
A
#
# COMPACT_ATOMS: atom_id res chain seq x y z
N MET A 1 -28.39 -8.66 11.75
CA MET A 1 -27.06 -8.86 12.37
C MET A 1 -26.36 -7.51 12.40
N PRO A 2 -25.75 -7.10 13.51
CA PRO A 2 -25.00 -5.85 13.57
C PRO A 2 -23.82 -5.90 12.59
N THR A 3 -23.50 -4.77 12.00
CA THR A 3 -22.30 -4.57 11.20
C THR A 3 -21.05 -4.69 12.08
N VAL A 4 -19.91 -4.99 11.48
CA VAL A 4 -18.63 -5.03 12.20
C VAL A 4 -18.37 -3.71 12.92
N CYS A 5 -18.65 -2.56 12.29
CA CYS A 5 -18.48 -1.25 12.92
C CYS A 5 -19.35 -1.06 14.17
N GLU A 6 -20.58 -1.55 14.18
CA GLU A 6 -21.47 -1.46 15.35
C GLU A 6 -20.92 -2.30 16.50
N VAL A 7 -20.52 -3.55 16.23
CA VAL A 7 -19.89 -4.42 17.24
C VAL A 7 -18.68 -3.76 17.89
N PHE A 8 -17.78 -3.16 17.10
CA PHE A 8 -16.61 -2.47 17.66
C PHE A 8 -16.98 -1.23 18.49
N LYS A 9 -17.97 -0.44 18.04
CA LYS A 9 -18.45 0.74 18.79
C LYS A 9 -19.08 0.37 20.12
N GLU A 10 -19.89 -0.70 20.16
CA GLU A 10 -20.50 -1.22 21.38
C GLU A 10 -19.45 -1.65 22.42
N ASN A 11 -18.28 -2.09 21.95
CA ASN A 11 -17.14 -2.46 22.80
C ASN A 11 -16.18 -1.29 23.09
N GLY A 12 -16.60 -0.04 22.85
CA GLY A 12 -15.84 1.17 23.19
C GLY A 12 -14.74 1.56 22.20
N ALA A 13 -14.61 0.85 21.07
CA ALA A 13 -13.65 1.21 20.03
C ALA A 13 -14.20 2.27 19.07
N LYS A 14 -13.32 3.09 18.51
CA LYS A 14 -13.66 3.98 17.39
C LYS A 14 -13.63 3.18 16.08
N ALA A 15 -14.79 2.96 15.48
CA ALA A 15 -14.92 2.35 14.15
C ALA A 15 -15.72 3.25 13.21
N ILE A 16 -15.28 3.38 11.95
CA ILE A 16 -15.91 4.23 10.95
C ILE A 16 -15.95 3.47 9.62
N PRO A 17 -17.13 3.32 8.98
CA PRO A 17 -17.21 2.76 7.64
C PRO A 17 -16.58 3.76 6.65
N LEU A 18 -15.72 3.25 5.76
CA LEU A 18 -15.14 4.07 4.70
C LEU A 18 -16.11 4.15 3.51
N MET A 19 -16.27 5.36 2.97
CA MET A 19 -17.08 5.61 1.77
C MET A 19 -16.28 5.22 0.52
N VAL A 20 -16.17 3.93 0.26
CA VAL A 20 -15.41 3.36 -0.87
C VAL A 20 -16.31 2.51 -1.76
N GLY A 21 -15.97 2.44 -3.05
CA GLY A 21 -16.75 1.70 -4.05
C GLY A 21 -16.67 0.17 -3.95
N GLY A 22 -15.84 -0.38 -3.06
CA GLY A 22 -15.69 -1.82 -2.91
C GLY A 22 -14.77 -2.24 -1.76
N GLY A 23 -14.77 -3.54 -1.46
CA GLY A 23 -13.91 -4.15 -0.45
C GLY A 23 -12.50 -4.43 -0.98
N PHE A 24 -11.73 -3.38 -1.30
CA PHE A 24 -10.35 -3.48 -1.77
C PHE A 24 -9.46 -4.25 -0.77
N HIS A 25 -8.38 -4.86 -1.25
CA HIS A 25 -7.43 -5.63 -0.43
C HIS A 25 -8.11 -6.79 0.34
N SER A 26 -9.10 -7.41 -0.29
CA SER A 26 -9.84 -8.53 0.28
C SER A 26 -10.14 -9.58 -0.79
N LYS A 27 -10.55 -10.78 -0.34
CA LYS A 27 -11.01 -11.87 -1.20
C LYS A 27 -12.13 -11.48 -2.17
N TYR A 28 -12.88 -10.41 -1.88
CA TYR A 28 -13.95 -9.94 -2.76
C TYR A 28 -13.41 -9.36 -4.08
N MET A 29 -12.12 -9.06 -4.16
CA MET A 29 -11.48 -8.57 -5.38
C MET A 29 -10.97 -9.68 -6.30
N GLU A 30 -11.10 -10.97 -5.94
CA GLU A 30 -10.61 -12.08 -6.77
C GLU A 30 -11.11 -12.05 -8.23
N PRO A 31 -12.40 -11.74 -8.52
CA PRO A 31 -12.87 -11.63 -9.90
C PRO A 31 -12.19 -10.50 -10.70
N ALA A 32 -11.78 -9.43 -10.03
CA ALA A 32 -11.05 -8.32 -10.64
C ALA A 32 -9.55 -8.63 -10.81
N LYS A 33 -8.99 -9.48 -9.95
CA LYS A 33 -7.58 -9.90 -9.99
C LYS A 33 -7.23 -10.59 -11.31
N SER A 34 -8.07 -11.50 -11.80
CA SER A 34 -7.83 -12.19 -13.08
C SER A 34 -7.73 -11.21 -14.26
N LYS A 35 -8.60 -10.19 -14.33
CA LYS A 35 -8.52 -9.16 -15.38
C LYS A 35 -7.28 -8.29 -15.26
N LEU A 36 -6.87 -7.99 -14.01
CA LEU A 36 -5.65 -7.24 -13.73
C LEU A 36 -4.40 -8.04 -14.15
N GLU A 37 -4.40 -9.35 -13.88
CA GLU A 37 -3.33 -10.27 -14.27
C GLU A 37 -3.12 -10.30 -15.78
N ASP A 38 -4.19 -10.45 -16.56
CA ASP A 38 -4.11 -10.40 -18.03
C ASP A 38 -3.51 -9.06 -18.51
N ALA A 39 -3.97 -7.95 -17.92
CA ALA A 39 -3.47 -6.62 -18.26
C ALA A 39 -1.96 -6.49 -17.94
N ILE A 40 -1.52 -6.88 -16.74
CA ILE A 40 -0.12 -6.82 -16.32
C ILE A 40 0.77 -7.72 -17.20
N ASN A 41 0.30 -8.92 -17.53
CA ASN A 41 1.05 -9.86 -18.36
C ASN A 41 1.22 -9.37 -19.80
N SER A 42 0.27 -8.58 -20.31
CA SER A 42 0.36 -7.95 -21.64
C SER A 42 1.28 -6.72 -21.70
N MET A 43 1.64 -6.13 -20.56
CA MET A 43 2.48 -4.93 -20.50
C MET A 43 3.98 -5.25 -20.62
N THR A 44 4.70 -4.34 -21.26
CA THR A 44 6.18 -4.35 -21.27
C THR A 44 6.69 -3.62 -20.03
N PHE A 45 7.61 -4.26 -19.31
CA PHE A 45 8.25 -3.68 -18.13
C PHE A 45 9.72 -3.42 -18.44
N ALA A 46 10.20 -2.25 -18.05
CA ALA A 46 11.62 -1.94 -18.02
C ALA A 46 12.20 -2.28 -16.64
N LYS A 47 13.51 -2.57 -16.60
CA LYS A 47 14.21 -2.70 -15.32
C LYS A 47 14.12 -1.37 -14.57
N PRO A 48 13.71 -1.36 -13.29
CA PRO A 48 13.61 -0.12 -12.54
C PRO A 48 15.02 0.45 -12.28
N ASN A 49 15.11 1.79 -12.21
CA ASN A 49 16.37 2.47 -11.90
C ASN A 49 16.70 2.52 -10.41
N ALA A 50 15.74 2.13 -9.56
CA ALA A 50 15.87 2.04 -8.12
C ALA A 50 14.92 0.95 -7.59
N PRO A 51 15.19 0.38 -6.41
CA PRO A 51 14.29 -0.60 -5.80
C PRO A 51 12.87 -0.07 -5.65
N ILE A 52 11.88 -0.87 -6.04
CA ILE A 52 10.46 -0.55 -5.83
C ILE A 52 10.00 -1.28 -4.57
N TYR A 53 9.70 -0.52 -3.51
CA TYR A 53 9.14 -1.10 -2.30
C TYR A 53 7.67 -1.46 -2.52
N GLN A 54 7.35 -2.75 -2.50
CA GLN A 54 5.98 -3.22 -2.77
C GLN A 54 5.22 -3.53 -1.49
N ASN A 55 3.94 -3.16 -1.47
CA ASN A 55 3.11 -3.26 -0.27
C ASN A 55 2.76 -4.70 0.13
N VAL A 56 2.91 -5.67 -0.77
CA VAL A 56 2.61 -7.09 -0.52
C VAL A 56 3.64 -7.73 0.40
N ASP A 57 4.92 -7.49 0.16
CA ASP A 57 6.05 -8.11 0.88
C ASP A 57 6.86 -7.11 1.71
N SER A 58 6.58 -5.81 1.58
CA SER A 58 7.27 -4.68 2.20
C SER A 58 8.76 -4.54 1.83
N LYS A 59 9.21 -5.12 0.71
CA LYS A 59 10.63 -5.13 0.32
C LYS A 59 10.89 -4.31 -0.94
N GLY A 60 12.10 -3.76 -1.03
CA GLY A 60 12.61 -3.13 -2.24
C GLY A 60 12.97 -4.19 -3.29
N ASN A 61 12.18 -4.28 -4.36
CA ASN A 61 12.35 -5.26 -5.42
C ASN A 61 12.91 -4.61 -6.69
N GLU A 62 13.81 -5.31 -7.38
CA GLU A 62 14.32 -4.93 -8.71
C GLU A 62 14.03 -5.99 -9.79
N ASP A 63 13.67 -7.22 -9.39
CA ASP A 63 13.28 -8.28 -10.31
C ASP A 63 11.89 -8.00 -10.86
N ILE A 64 11.81 -7.83 -12.19
CA ILE A 64 10.57 -7.57 -12.91
C ILE A 64 9.53 -8.67 -12.68
N ASN A 65 9.95 -9.94 -12.58
CA ASN A 65 9.01 -11.05 -12.40
C ASN A 65 8.33 -10.97 -11.04
N LEU A 66 9.11 -10.74 -9.98
CA LEU A 66 8.59 -10.54 -8.64
C LEU A 66 7.73 -9.26 -8.54
N ILE A 67 8.15 -8.18 -9.22
CA ILE A 67 7.36 -6.94 -9.28
C ILE A 67 5.98 -7.20 -9.87
N LYS A 68 5.90 -7.94 -10.99
CA LYS A 68 4.63 -8.32 -11.61
C LYS A 68 3.77 -9.17 -10.71
N GLU A 69 4.34 -10.21 -10.10
CA GLU A 69 3.63 -11.11 -9.18
C GLU A 69 3.02 -10.34 -8.00
N ASN A 70 3.80 -9.43 -7.41
CA ASN A 70 3.34 -8.57 -6.32
C ASN A 70 2.27 -7.57 -6.78
N LEU A 71 2.36 -6.99 -7.97
CA LEU A 71 1.33 -6.10 -8.52
C LEU A 71 -0.02 -6.82 -8.70
N ILE A 72 0.00 -8.07 -9.18
CA ILE A 72 -1.19 -8.91 -9.33
C ILE A 72 -1.77 -9.21 -7.94
N SER A 73 -0.92 -9.61 -7.01
CA SER A 73 -1.33 -9.99 -5.65
C SER A 73 -1.83 -8.82 -4.80
N GLN A 74 -1.40 -7.59 -5.10
CA GLN A 74 -1.75 -6.38 -4.35
C GLN A 74 -3.26 -6.15 -4.20
N LEU A 75 -4.05 -6.54 -5.20
CA LEU A 75 -5.48 -6.26 -5.22
C LEU A 75 -6.24 -7.01 -4.11
N THR A 76 -5.73 -8.18 -3.71
CA THR A 76 -6.32 -9.05 -2.67
C THR A 76 -5.46 -9.13 -1.40
N SER A 77 -4.25 -8.57 -1.44
CA SER A 77 -3.32 -8.54 -0.31
C SER A 77 -3.44 -7.24 0.50
N PRO A 78 -3.13 -7.28 1.82
CA PRO A 78 -3.08 -6.07 2.64
C PRO A 78 -1.99 -5.12 2.16
N VAL A 79 -2.11 -3.85 2.55
CA VAL A 79 -1.05 -2.85 2.38
C VAL A 79 -0.16 -2.88 3.62
N LEU A 80 1.03 -3.48 3.55
CA LEU A 80 1.99 -3.55 4.65
C LEU A 80 2.76 -2.24 4.88
N TRP A 81 2.02 -1.12 4.96
CA TRP A 81 2.57 0.23 4.96
C TRP A 81 3.60 0.47 6.07
N THR A 82 3.29 0.12 7.31
CA THR A 82 4.18 0.34 8.45
C THR A 82 5.50 -0.41 8.27
N GLN A 83 5.43 -1.67 7.81
CA GLN A 83 6.59 -2.50 7.53
C GLN A 83 7.41 -1.91 6.38
N THR A 84 6.75 -1.50 5.30
CA THR A 84 7.42 -0.87 4.15
C THR A 84 8.23 0.36 4.57
N ILE A 85 7.63 1.27 5.34
CA ILE A 85 8.32 2.47 5.81
C ILE A 85 9.49 2.13 6.75
N ASN A 86 9.31 1.19 7.68
CA ASN A 86 10.39 0.77 8.58
C ASN A 86 11.55 0.12 7.81
N ASN A 87 11.26 -0.68 6.78
CA ASN A 87 12.28 -1.29 5.94
C ASN A 87 13.03 -0.23 5.13
N MET A 88 12.32 0.71 4.50
CA MET A 88 12.95 1.85 3.82
C MET A 88 13.88 2.65 4.74
N ILE A 89 13.46 2.92 5.98
CA ILE A 89 14.29 3.61 6.98
C ILE A 89 15.52 2.78 7.35
N SER A 90 15.36 1.46 7.52
CA SER A 90 16.46 0.53 7.81
C SER A 90 17.47 0.47 6.66
N ASP A 91 17.00 0.69 5.43
CA ASP A 91 17.82 0.81 4.23
C ASP A 91 18.38 2.25 4.04
N ASN A 92 18.38 3.05 5.11
CA ASN A 92 18.92 4.42 5.20
C ASN A 92 18.16 5.48 4.38
N ILE A 93 16.92 5.24 3.97
CA ILE A 93 16.06 6.25 3.35
C ILE A 93 15.52 7.18 4.45
N ASN A 94 15.88 8.47 4.36
CA ASN A 94 15.59 9.47 5.39
C ASN A 94 14.76 10.67 4.91
N LEU A 95 14.47 10.73 3.60
CA LEU A 95 13.62 11.74 2.96
C LEU A 95 12.52 11.03 2.16
N PHE A 96 11.27 11.36 2.47
CA PHE A 96 10.09 10.87 1.76
C PHE A 96 9.39 12.05 1.09
N ILE A 97 9.29 12.00 -0.23
CA ILE A 97 8.61 13.03 -1.03
C ILE A 97 7.25 12.46 -1.46
N GLU A 98 6.14 13.07 -1.02
CA GLU A 98 4.79 12.71 -1.45
C GLU A 98 4.45 13.40 -2.77
N CYS A 99 4.17 12.59 -3.79
CA CYS A 99 3.77 13.06 -5.11
C CYS A 99 2.24 13.11 -5.23
N GLY A 100 1.65 14.28 -5.05
CA GLY A 100 0.21 14.50 -5.20
C GLY A 100 -0.27 15.75 -4.46
N PRO A 101 -1.55 16.15 -4.62
CA PRO A 101 -2.09 17.38 -4.01
C PRO A 101 -2.31 17.28 -2.49
N GLY A 102 -2.06 16.12 -1.89
CA GLY A 102 -2.33 15.81 -0.50
C GLY A 102 -1.07 15.76 0.36
N ARG A 103 -1.29 15.48 1.66
CA ARG A 103 -0.24 15.27 2.66
C ARG A 103 -0.52 14.05 3.54
N VAL A 104 -1.32 13.12 3.01
CA VAL A 104 -1.81 11.98 3.80
C VAL A 104 -0.65 11.05 4.09
N LEU A 105 0.15 10.72 3.08
CA LEU A 105 1.28 9.80 3.25
C LEU A 105 2.35 10.40 4.15
N GLN A 106 2.65 11.71 4.04
CA GLN A 106 3.53 12.41 4.97
C GLN A 106 3.07 12.24 6.41
N GLY A 107 1.77 12.45 6.66
CA GLY A 107 1.18 12.24 7.99
C GLY A 107 1.30 10.79 8.47
N LEU A 108 1.15 9.80 7.58
CA LEU A 108 1.32 8.39 7.91
C LEU A 108 2.78 8.03 8.20
N VAL A 109 3.75 8.55 7.44
CA VAL A 109 5.19 8.38 7.71
C VAL A 109 5.53 8.99 9.07
N LYS A 110 5.10 10.22 9.35
CA LYS A 110 5.37 10.90 10.63
C LYS A 110 4.74 10.22 11.84
N LYS A 111 3.66 9.45 11.67
CA LYS A 111 3.08 8.61 12.73
C LYS A 111 3.96 7.40 13.05
N ILE A 112 4.71 6.89 12.08
CA ILE A 112 5.64 5.77 12.25
C ILE A 112 6.96 6.27 12.85
N ASN A 113 7.52 7.35 12.29
CA ASN A 113 8.72 7.98 12.80
C ASN A 113 8.66 9.50 12.60
N ARG A 114 8.71 10.26 13.70
CA ARG A 114 8.58 11.73 13.68
C ARG A 114 9.81 12.45 13.15
N ASP A 115 10.98 11.81 13.22
CA ASP A 115 12.27 12.41 12.88
C ASP A 115 12.57 12.34 11.37
N ILE A 116 11.86 11.45 10.65
CA ILE A 116 12.00 11.28 9.20
C ILE A 116 11.54 12.53 8.45
N LYS A 117 12.33 13.01 7.49
CA LYS A 117 11.98 14.19 6.70
C LYS A 117 10.91 13.84 5.67
N THR A 118 9.90 14.69 5.54
CA THR A 118 8.78 14.52 4.61
C THR A 118 8.50 15.81 3.87
N GLU A 119 8.31 15.76 2.56
CA GLU A 119 8.04 16.93 1.71
C GLU A 119 6.94 16.61 0.67
N SER A 120 6.28 17.64 0.14
CA SER A 120 5.42 17.51 -1.05
C SER A 120 6.20 17.89 -2.30
N ILE A 121 5.94 17.23 -3.43
CA ILE A 121 6.49 17.65 -4.73
C ILE A 121 5.72 18.82 -5.37
N ILE A 122 4.46 19.04 -4.96
CA ILE A 122 3.54 20.09 -5.43
C ILE A 122 3.04 20.90 -4.24
#